data_AF-A0AAC9LK07-F1
#
_entry.id   AF-A0AAC9LK07-F1
#
_cell.length_a   1.000
_cell.length_b   1.000
_cell.length_c   1.000
_cell.angle_alpha   90.00
_cell.angle_beta   90.00
_cell.angle_gamma   90.00
#
_symmetry.space_group_name_H-M   'P 1'
#
loop_
_entity.id
_entity.type
_entity.pdbx_description
1 polymer ?
#
loop_
_entity_poly.entity_id
_entity_poly.type
_entity_poly.pdbx_seq_one_letter_code
_entity_poly.pdbx_strand_id
1 'polypeptide(L)'
;MKTNMNIEEKVTKTLEVFDTMDTVKAPPFFKDKTMQLLFAEKEEKVTPLFWSWFTPQLQLATLVCVVLVNFYAIKEINNSEYESSISSFASDYGIAGEQESSIFNF
;
A
#
# COMPACT_ATOMS: atom_id res chain seq x y z
N MET A 1 43.08 68.13 31.57
CA MET A 1 42.30 67.78 30.37
C MET A 1 42.80 66.42 29.83
N LYS A 2 42.44 65.29 30.47
CA LYS A 2 42.94 63.93 30.08
C LYS A 2 41.98 62.77 30.35
N THR A 3 40.75 63.01 30.80
CA THR A 3 39.85 61.92 31.27
C THR A 3 38.76 61.56 30.26
N ASN A 4 38.41 62.46 29.33
CA ASN A 4 37.28 62.28 28.41
C ASN A 4 37.63 61.48 27.14
N MET A 5 38.90 61.44 26.74
CA MET A 5 39.36 60.75 25.52
C MET A 5 39.21 59.23 25.56
N ASN A 6 39.08 58.61 26.74
CA ASN A 6 39.07 57.15 26.87
C ASN A 6 37.68 56.53 26.60
N ILE A 7 36.59 57.27 26.84
CA ILE A 7 35.23 56.74 26.63
C ILE A 7 34.89 56.74 25.14
N GLU A 8 35.20 57.82 24.43
CA GLU A 8 34.97 57.88 22.97
C GLU A 8 35.78 56.81 22.23
N GLU A 9 37.06 56.63 22.59
CA GLU A 9 37.90 55.58 22.02
C GLU A 9 37.35 54.16 22.25
N LYS A 10 36.75 53.92 23.43
CA LYS A 10 36.17 52.62 23.80
C LYS A 10 34.84 52.36 23.09
N VAL A 11 34.04 53.40 22.88
CA VAL A 11 32.79 53.34 22.10
C VAL A 11 33.12 53.07 20.63
N THR A 12 34.07 53.81 20.04
CA THR A 12 34.51 53.61 18.66
C THR A 12 35.08 52.21 18.45
N LYS A 13 35.95 51.73 19.35
CA LYS A 13 36.48 50.35 19.29
C LYS A 13 35.39 49.28 19.38
N THR A 14 34.33 49.51 20.15
CA THR A 14 33.23 48.55 20.25
C THR A 14 32.42 48.51 18.95
N LEU A 15 32.18 49.65 18.32
CA LEU A 15 31.46 49.73 17.05
C LEU A 15 32.27 49.14 15.88
N GLU A 16 33.59 49.35 15.86
CA GLU A 16 34.49 48.73 14.88
C GLU A 16 34.51 47.20 14.97
N VAL A 17 34.31 46.63 16.17
CA VAL A 17 34.17 45.17 16.34
C VAL A 17 32.89 44.65 15.68
N PHE A 18 31.81 45.43 15.64
CA PHE A 18 30.58 45.05 14.91
C PHE A 18 30.77 45.09 13.40
N ASP A 19 31.58 46.02 12.89
CA ASP A 19 31.89 46.15 11.46
C ASP A 19 32.90 45.11 10.97
N THR A 20 33.73 44.56 11.87
CA THR A 20 34.69 43.48 11.60
C THR A 20 34.16 42.09 11.92
N MET A 21 32.94 41.96 12.44
CA MET A 21 32.27 40.67 12.57
C MET A 21 31.86 40.16 11.20
N ASP A 22 32.64 39.21 10.68
CA ASP A 22 32.37 38.53 9.42
C ASP A 22 30.98 37.90 9.40
N THR A 23 30.35 37.93 8.22
CA THR A 23 29.06 37.26 7.98
C THR A 23 29.16 35.80 8.40
N VAL A 24 28.43 35.44 9.46
CA VAL A 24 28.31 34.06 9.94
C VAL A 24 27.65 33.22 8.86
N LYS A 25 28.47 32.57 8.03
CA LYS A 25 27.99 31.67 6.99
C LYS A 25 27.21 30.54 7.65
N ALA A 26 25.98 30.35 7.20
CA ALA A 26 25.19 29.18 7.57
C ALA A 26 26.03 27.91 7.33
N PRO A 27 25.94 26.90 8.22
CA PRO A 27 26.68 25.66 8.07
C PRO A 27 26.45 25.06 6.67
N PRO A 28 27.49 24.56 5.99
CA PRO A 28 27.38 24.07 4.61
C PRO A 28 26.40 22.90 4.46
N PHE A 29 26.02 22.26 5.58
CA PHE A 29 25.08 21.15 5.64
C PHE A 29 23.70 21.54 6.15
N PHE A 30 23.43 22.83 6.42
CA PHE A 30 22.17 23.28 6.98
C PHE A 30 21.01 22.96 6.04
N LYS A 31 21.11 23.37 4.77
CA LYS A 31 20.09 23.08 3.76
C LYS A 31 19.82 21.58 3.64
N ASP A 32 20.87 20.77 3.58
CA ASP A 32 20.75 19.32 3.40
C ASP A 32 20.09 18.64 4.60
N LYS A 33 20.53 18.96 5.83
CA LYS A 33 19.93 18.42 7.05
C LYS A 33 18.48 18.88 7.25
N THR A 34 18.16 20.13 6.93
CA THR A 34 16.79 20.64 7.00
C THR A 34 15.89 19.99 5.95
N MET A 35 16.41 19.77 4.74
CA MET A 35 15.67 19.06 3.68
C MET A 35 15.36 17.62 4.11
N GLN A 36 16.38 16.89 4.57
CA GLN A 36 16.20 15.52 5.03
C GLN A 36 15.19 15.43 6.17
N LEU A 37 15.22 16.35 7.14
CA LEU A 37 14.24 16.37 8.23
C LEU A 37 12.81 16.65 7.73
N LEU A 38 12.63 17.63 6.83
CA LEU A 38 11.31 18.01 6.31
C LEU A 38 10.66 16.97 5.40
N PHE A 39 11.47 16.11 4.75
CA PHE A 39 10.99 15.09 3.84
C PHE A 39 11.01 13.68 4.44
N ALA A 40 11.84 13.39 5.45
CA ALA A 40 11.81 12.11 6.17
C ALA A 40 10.46 11.87 6.88
N GLU A 41 9.82 12.91 7.43
CA GLU A 41 8.49 12.79 8.03
C GLU A 41 7.38 12.57 6.99
N LYS A 42 7.60 12.98 5.74
CA LYS A 42 6.63 12.82 4.65
C LYS A 42 6.71 11.44 3.98
N GLU A 43 7.85 10.76 4.04
CA GLU A 43 8.02 9.43 3.44
C GLU A 43 7.52 8.29 4.35
N GLU A 44 7.40 8.49 5.66
CA GLU A 44 7.04 7.41 6.59
C GLU A 44 5.56 6.98 6.61
N LYS A 45 4.62 7.72 5.99
CA LYS A 45 3.17 7.48 6.26
C LYS A 45 2.23 7.61 5.08
N VAL A 46 2.66 7.20 3.89
CA VAL A 46 1.73 6.82 2.82
C VAL A 46 1.77 5.31 2.64
N THR A 47 1.45 4.58 3.71
CA THR A 47 0.89 3.25 3.51
C THR A 47 -0.44 3.44 2.77
N PRO A 48 -0.60 2.86 1.57
CA PRO A 48 -1.86 2.97 0.86
C PRO A 48 -2.95 2.39 1.78
N LEU A 49 -3.97 3.19 2.09
CA LEU A 49 -5.05 2.84 3.02
C LEU A 49 -5.69 1.48 2.70
N PHE A 50 -5.65 1.10 1.41
CA PHE A 50 -6.07 -0.19 0.87
C PHE A 50 -5.24 -1.39 1.36
N TRP A 51 -3.94 -1.23 1.59
CA TRP A 51 -3.05 -2.30 2.07
C TRP A 51 -3.13 -2.49 3.59
N SER A 52 -3.56 -1.46 4.33
CA SER A 52 -3.79 -1.55 5.79
C SER A 52 -4.89 -2.57 6.14
N TRP A 53 -5.88 -2.73 5.27
CA TRP A 53 -6.94 -3.73 5.44
C TRP A 53 -6.44 -5.17 5.24
N PHE A 54 -5.30 -5.37 4.57
CA PHE A 54 -4.69 -6.69 4.36
C PHE A 54 -3.70 -7.04 5.47
N THR A 55 -4.13 -6.87 6.72
CA THR A 55 -3.34 -7.24 7.90
C THR A 55 -3.17 -8.77 7.98
N PRO A 56 -2.06 -9.29 8.55
CA PRO A 56 -1.70 -10.72 8.51
C PRO A 56 -2.77 -11.67 9.03
N GLN A 57 -3.62 -11.21 9.96
CA GLN A 57 -4.71 -11.98 10.52
C GLN A 57 -5.87 -12.19 9.52
N LEU A 58 -6.13 -11.19 8.68
CA LEU A 58 -7.14 -11.26 7.62
C LEU A 58 -6.66 -12.10 6.43
N GLN A 59 -5.34 -12.21 6.20
CA GLN A 59 -4.78 -13.10 5.17
C GLN A 59 -5.11 -14.58 5.44
N LEU A 60 -5.01 -15.02 6.70
CA LEU A 60 -5.37 -16.38 7.07
C LEU A 60 -6.89 -16.61 6.94
N ALA A 61 -7.70 -15.66 7.43
CA ALA A 61 -9.15 -15.76 7.37
C ALA A 61 -9.68 -15.79 5.92
N THR A 62 -9.10 -14.97 5.04
CA THR A 62 -9.45 -14.96 3.61
C THR A 62 -9.06 -16.27 2.93
N LEU A 63 -7.89 -16.85 3.24
CA LEU A 63 -7.50 -18.17 2.73
C LEU A 63 -8.50 -19.25 3.16
N VAL A 64 -8.90 -19.28 4.43
CA VAL A 64 -9.91 -20.22 4.94
C VAL A 64 -11.26 -20.02 4.22
N CYS A 65 -11.70 -18.78 4.05
CA CYS A 65 -12.92 -18.47 3.30
C CYS A 65 -12.86 -18.99 1.85
N VAL A 66 -11.75 -18.78 1.14
CA VAL A 66 -11.58 -19.26 -0.24
C VAL A 66 -11.65 -20.78 -0.30
N VAL A 67 -11.02 -21.48 0.65
CA VAL A 67 -11.07 -22.95 0.74
C VAL A 67 -12.50 -23.44 0.99
N LEU A 68 -13.23 -22.82 1.92
CA LEU A 68 -14.62 -23.19 2.23
C LEU A 68 -15.55 -22.98 1.03
N VAL A 69 -15.41 -21.86 0.30
CA VAL A 69 -16.22 -21.58 -0.90
C VAL A 69 -15.93 -22.60 -1.99
N ASN A 70 -14.67 -22.93 -2.26
CA ASN A 70 -14.31 -23.95 -3.25
C ASN A 70 -14.82 -25.34 -2.85
N PHE A 71 -14.69 -25.70 -1.58
CA PHE A 71 -15.21 -26.97 -1.07
C PHE A 71 -16.73 -27.06 -1.22
N TYR A 72 -17.45 -25.99 -0.88
CA TYR A 72 -18.90 -25.93 -1.04
C TYR A 72 -19.31 -26.00 -2.50
N ALA A 73 -18.62 -25.28 -3.40
CA ALA A 73 -18.89 -25.34 -4.84
C ALA A 73 -18.70 -26.76 -5.41
N ILE A 74 -17.63 -27.46 -5.03
CA ILE A 74 -17.40 -28.85 -5.45
C ILE A 74 -18.47 -29.78 -4.89
N LYS A 75 -18.84 -29.61 -3.61
CA LYS A 75 -19.90 -30.40 -2.98
C LYS A 75 -21.24 -30.16 -3.67
N GLU A 76 -21.56 -28.92 -3.99
CA GLU A 76 -22.80 -28.55 -4.67
C GLU A 76 -22.82 -29.10 -6.10
N ILE A 77 -21.72 -29.03 -6.85
CA ILE A 77 -21.64 -29.65 -8.19
C ILE A 77 -21.88 -31.17 -8.10
N ASN A 78 -21.26 -31.85 -7.13
CA ASN A 78 -21.41 -33.30 -6.96
C ASN A 78 -22.79 -33.71 -6.40
N ASN A 79 -23.44 -32.83 -5.65
CA ASN A 79 -24.76 -33.08 -5.06
C ASN A 79 -25.90 -32.53 -5.92
N SER A 80 -25.57 -31.65 -6.87
CA SER A 80 -26.55 -31.12 -7.80
C SER A 80 -27.05 -32.30 -8.62
N GLU A 81 -28.36 -32.46 -8.60
CA GLU A 81 -29.17 -33.31 -9.48
C GLU A 81 -29.06 -32.85 -10.95
N TYR A 82 -27.91 -32.32 -11.36
CA TYR A 82 -27.63 -31.83 -12.70
C TYR A 82 -27.81 -32.94 -13.73
N GLU A 83 -27.38 -34.16 -13.41
CA GLU A 83 -27.64 -35.35 -14.25
C GLU A 83 -29.13 -35.71 -14.31
N SER A 84 -29.88 -35.69 -13.20
CA SER A 84 -31.31 -36.02 -13.24
C SER A 84 -32.10 -34.96 -14.02
N SER A 85 -31.72 -33.69 -13.87
CA SER A 85 -32.31 -32.54 -14.55
C SER A 85 -32.03 -32.56 -16.05
N ILE A 86 -30.81 -32.93 -16.45
CA ILE A 86 -30.44 -33.11 -17.86
C ILE A 86 -31.12 -34.33 -18.47
N SER A 87 -31.19 -35.44 -17.74
CA SER A 87 -31.88 -36.65 -18.18
C SER A 87 -33.37 -36.39 -18.39
N SER A 88 -34.01 -35.69 -17.46
CA SER A 88 -35.42 -35.26 -17.58
C SER A 88 -35.62 -34.32 -18.76
N PHE A 89 -34.75 -33.31 -18.94
CA PHE A 89 -34.80 -32.40 -20.07
C PHE A 89 -34.61 -33.13 -21.42
N ALA A 90 -33.63 -34.03 -21.49
CA ALA A 90 -33.38 -34.82 -22.70
C ALA A 90 -34.56 -35.76 -23.01
N SER A 91 -35.20 -36.31 -21.98
CA SER A 91 -36.42 -37.13 -22.12
C SER A 91 -37.61 -36.30 -22.58
N ASP A 92 -37.85 -35.12 -21.98
CA ASP A 92 -38.97 -34.23 -22.30
C ASP A 92 -38.89 -33.67 -23.74
N TYR A 93 -37.67 -33.47 -24.25
CA TYR A 93 -37.42 -33.00 -25.61
C TYR A 93 -37.10 -34.13 -26.60
N GLY A 94 -37.14 -35.40 -26.17
CA GLY A 94 -36.85 -36.55 -27.04
C GLY A 94 -35.42 -36.60 -27.58
N ILE A 95 -34.48 -35.92 -26.92
CA ILE A 95 -33.05 -35.87 -27.25
C ILE A 95 -32.29 -37.02 -26.55
N ALA A 96 -32.91 -37.67 -25.55
CA ALA A 96 -32.38 -38.87 -24.92
C ALA A 96 -32.28 -39.98 -25.98
N GLY A 97 -31.12 -40.09 -26.61
CA GLY A 97 -30.86 -41.07 -27.65
C GLY A 97 -31.10 -42.45 -27.10
N GLU A 98 -32.17 -43.09 -27.57
CA GLU A 98 -32.18 -44.55 -27.62
C GLU A 98 -30.90 -44.93 -28.34
N GLN A 99 -30.04 -45.69 -27.67
CA GLN A 99 -29.01 -46.45 -28.35
C GLN A 99 -29.77 -47.45 -29.23
N GLU A 100 -30.25 -46.99 -30.38
CA GLU A 100 -30.65 -47.87 -31.45
C GLU A 100 -29.39 -48.65 -31.77
N SER A 101 -29.38 -49.91 -31.33
CA SER A 101 -28.41 -50.91 -31.73
C SER A 101 -28.45 -50.95 -33.24
N SER A 102 -27.50 -50.23 -33.84
CA SER A 102 -27.44 -50.02 -35.27
C SER A 102 -27.48 -51.37 -35.98
N ILE A 103 -28.51 -51.56 -36.80
CA ILE A 103 -28.70 -52.71 -37.71
C ILE A 103 -27.57 -52.86 -38.75
N PHE A 104 -26.58 -51.96 -38.73
CA PHE A 104 -25.38 -52.00 -39.56
C PHE A 104 -24.11 -52.44 -38.82
N ASN A 105 -24.20 -52.95 -37.59
CA ASN A 105 -23.12 -53.79 -37.05
C ASN A 105 -23.20 -55.19 -37.69
N PHE A 106 -22.49 -55.34 -38.81
CA PHE A 106 -22.13 -56.63 -39.41
C PHE A 106 -20.65 -56.90 -39.17
#